data_AF-A0A6B3C7S8-F1
#
_entry.id   AF-A0A6B3C7S8-F1
#
_cell.length_a   1.000
_cell.length_b   1.000
_cell.length_c   1.000
_cell.angle_alpha   90.00
_cell.angle_beta   90.00
_cell.angle_gamma   90.00
#
_symmetry.space_group_name_H-M   'P 1'
#
loop_
_entity.id
_entity.type
_entity.pdbx_description
1 polymer ?
#
loop_
_entity_poly.entity_id
_entity_poly.type
_entity_poly.pdbx_seq_one_letter_code
_entity_poly.pdbx_strand_id
1 'polypeptide(L)'
;IQAGTGTGKSLGYLVPALAHGERVVVATATLALQRQLVERDLPRTVEALHPQLRRRPQFAMLKGRSNYLCLHRLHEGAPQDEEEGLFDQFEAAAPTSKLGQDLIRLRDWADETETGDRDDLTPGVSDKAWSQISVSSRECLGATKCAYGAECFAEAARERAKLADVVVTNHALLAIDAIEGAPVLPQHEVLIVDE
;
A
#
# COMPACT_ATOMS: atom_id res chain seq x y z
N ILE A 1 8.32 16.93 -17.42
CA ILE A 1 7.29 17.60 -18.26
C ILE A 1 6.51 18.53 -17.34
N GLN A 2 6.41 19.82 -17.65
CA GLN A 2 5.55 20.73 -16.89
C GLN A 2 4.21 20.84 -17.63
N ALA A 3 3.13 20.45 -16.97
CA ALA A 3 1.79 20.47 -17.51
C ALA A 3 0.86 21.01 -16.42
N GLY A 4 -0.02 21.96 -16.78
CA GLY A 4 -0.98 22.54 -15.84
C GLY A 4 -2.02 21.50 -15.37
N THR A 5 -2.69 21.77 -14.26
CA THR A 5 -3.80 20.94 -13.79
C THR A 5 -4.86 20.78 -14.87
N GLY A 6 -5.35 19.55 -15.09
CA GLY A 6 -6.39 19.27 -16.09
C GLY A 6 -5.89 19.16 -17.55
N THR A 7 -4.59 19.28 -17.81
CA THR A 7 -4.02 19.18 -19.18
C THR A 7 -3.71 17.74 -19.64
N GLY A 8 -4.10 16.73 -18.86
CA GLY A 8 -3.83 15.33 -19.19
C GLY A 8 -2.38 14.88 -18.89
N LYS A 9 -1.68 15.54 -17.96
CA LYS A 9 -0.32 15.18 -17.50
C LYS A 9 -0.18 13.67 -17.23
N SER A 10 -1.13 13.10 -16.49
CA SER A 10 -1.16 11.68 -16.16
C SER A 10 -1.21 10.80 -17.42
N LEU A 11 -2.08 11.10 -18.38
CA LEU A 11 -2.10 10.35 -19.65
C LEU A 11 -0.79 10.51 -20.43
N GLY A 12 -0.19 11.70 -20.38
CA GLY A 12 1.06 12.01 -21.08
C GLY A 12 2.23 11.12 -20.68
N TYR A 13 2.29 10.67 -19.42
CA TYR A 13 3.32 9.73 -18.97
C TYR A 13 2.81 8.27 -18.88
N LEU A 14 1.52 8.04 -18.60
CA LEU A 14 0.97 6.69 -18.49
C LEU A 14 0.93 5.97 -19.84
N VAL A 15 0.60 6.68 -20.92
CA VAL A 15 0.54 6.07 -22.26
C VAL A 15 1.89 5.50 -22.69
N PRO A 16 2.99 6.28 -22.69
CA PRO A 16 4.30 5.72 -23.02
C PRO A 16 4.77 4.69 -21.99
N ALA A 17 4.46 4.86 -20.69
CA ALA A 17 4.82 3.87 -19.67
C ALA A 17 4.21 2.49 -19.94
N LEU A 18 2.92 2.44 -20.29
CA LEU A 18 2.20 1.20 -20.60
C LEU A 18 2.62 0.59 -21.95
N ALA A 19 3.05 1.42 -22.90
CA ALA A 19 3.53 0.97 -24.21
C ALA A 19 5.01 0.56 -24.23
N HIS A 20 5.78 0.89 -23.18
CA HIS A 20 7.24 0.72 -23.15
C HIS A 20 7.68 -0.74 -23.27
N GLY A 21 6.92 -1.66 -22.68
CA GLY A 21 7.22 -3.10 -22.70
C GLY A 21 8.11 -3.58 -21.55
N GLU A 22 8.85 -2.67 -20.90
CA GLU A 22 9.63 -2.90 -19.69
C GLU A 22 8.95 -2.30 -18.44
N ARG A 23 9.40 -2.71 -17.25
CA ARG A 23 8.79 -2.25 -15.99
C ARG A 23 9.05 -0.76 -15.74
N VAL A 24 7.99 -0.03 -15.40
CA VAL A 24 8.01 1.38 -15.05
C VAL A 24 7.54 1.59 -13.61
N VAL A 25 8.25 2.42 -12.86
CA VAL A 25 7.80 2.91 -11.55
C VAL A 25 7.28 4.34 -11.69
N VAL A 26 6.09 4.61 -11.14
CA VAL A 26 5.52 5.95 -11.03
C VAL A 26 5.43 6.30 -9.55
N ALA A 27 6.20 7.28 -9.10
CA ALA A 27 6.18 7.79 -7.74
C ALA A 27 5.39 9.10 -7.69
N THR A 28 4.44 9.20 -6.75
CA THR A 28 3.61 10.41 -6.56
C THR A 28 3.87 11.10 -5.21
N ALA A 29 3.59 12.39 -5.11
CA ALA A 29 3.71 13.14 -3.86
C ALA A 29 2.90 12.58 -2.68
N THR A 30 1.68 12.12 -2.93
CA THR A 30 0.73 11.73 -1.86
C THR A 30 0.03 10.41 -2.16
N LEU A 31 -0.45 9.73 -1.11
CA LEU A 31 -1.28 8.53 -1.23
C LEU A 31 -2.59 8.79 -1.99
N ALA A 32 -3.17 9.99 -1.86
CA ALA A 32 -4.37 10.37 -2.58
C ALA A 32 -4.14 10.42 -4.10
N LEU A 33 -3.01 10.98 -4.55
CA LEU A 33 -2.62 10.98 -5.96
C LEU A 33 -2.32 9.56 -6.45
N GLN A 34 -1.61 8.77 -5.65
CA GLN A 34 -1.34 7.36 -5.93
C GLN A 34 -2.65 6.58 -6.17
N ARG A 35 -3.63 6.75 -5.28
CA ARG A 35 -4.97 6.14 -5.38
C ARG A 35 -5.70 6.61 -6.63
N GLN A 36 -5.69 7.91 -6.91
CA GLN A 36 -6.30 8.47 -8.11
C GLN A 36 -5.76 7.80 -9.39
N LEU A 37 -4.44 7.60 -9.48
CA LEU A 37 -3.85 6.93 -10.62
C LEU A 37 -4.36 5.50 -10.76
N VAL A 38 -4.34 4.72 -9.67
CA VAL A 38 -4.65 3.28 -9.72
C VAL A 38 -6.15 3.00 -9.88
N GLU A 39 -7.02 3.79 -9.25
CA GLU A 39 -8.47 3.55 -9.31
C GLU A 39 -9.15 4.15 -10.54
N ARG A 40 -8.53 5.16 -11.16
CA ARG A 40 -9.17 5.93 -12.23
C ARG A 40 -8.34 6.04 -13.49
N ASP A 41 -7.13 6.59 -13.39
CA ASP A 41 -6.40 7.02 -14.58
C ASP A 41 -5.74 5.82 -15.31
N LEU A 42 -5.12 4.90 -14.58
CA LEU A 42 -4.53 3.65 -15.11
C LEU A 42 -5.58 2.71 -15.72
N PRO A 43 -6.70 2.35 -15.05
CA PRO A 43 -7.73 1.50 -15.64
C PRO A 43 -8.23 2.04 -16.98
N ARG A 44 -8.51 3.35 -17.06
CA ARG A 44 -8.96 4.01 -18.28
C ARG A 44 -7.89 3.99 -19.38
N THR A 45 -6.63 4.22 -19.02
CA THR A 45 -5.52 4.21 -19.99
C THR A 45 -5.27 2.80 -20.51
N VAL A 46 -5.29 1.80 -19.64
CA VAL A 46 -5.14 0.38 -20.02
C VAL A 46 -6.27 -0.03 -20.95
N GLU A 47 -7.52 0.31 -20.66
CA GLU A 47 -8.65 -0.04 -21.51
C GLU A 47 -8.55 0.61 -22.90
N ALA A 48 -8.11 1.88 -22.96
CA ALA A 48 -7.92 2.58 -24.22
C ALA A 48 -6.75 2.02 -25.07
N LEU A 49 -5.66 1.57 -24.42
CA LEU A 49 -4.46 1.10 -25.11
C LEU A 49 -4.45 -0.39 -25.40
N HIS A 50 -5.16 -1.21 -24.63
CA HIS A 50 -5.13 -2.66 -24.76
C HIS A 50 -5.35 -3.17 -26.20
N PRO A 51 -6.28 -2.62 -27.02
CA PRO A 51 -6.43 -3.04 -28.41
C PRO A 51 -5.21 -2.81 -29.31
N GLN A 52 -4.28 -1.95 -28.90
CA GLN A 52 -3.07 -1.60 -29.63
C GLN A 52 -1.82 -2.31 -29.10
N LEU A 53 -1.93 -2.99 -27.95
CA LEU A 53 -0.82 -3.65 -27.28
C LEU A 53 -0.90 -5.17 -27.46
N ARG A 54 0.26 -5.84 -27.39
CA ARG A 54 0.34 -7.31 -27.55
C ARG A 54 -0.32 -8.08 -26.41
N ARG A 55 -0.39 -7.47 -25.23
CA ARG A 55 -0.99 -8.03 -24.01
C ARG A 55 -1.58 -6.89 -23.18
N ARG A 56 -2.55 -7.21 -22.32
CA ARG A 56 -3.08 -6.26 -21.33
C ARG A 56 -2.00 -5.94 -20.30
N PRO A 57 -1.55 -4.68 -20.17
CA PRO A 57 -0.61 -4.30 -19.12
C PRO A 57 -1.22 -4.51 -17.73
N GLN A 58 -0.40 -4.94 -16.80
CA GLN A 58 -0.74 -5.06 -15.39
C GLN A 58 -0.11 -3.91 -14.61
N PHE A 59 -0.85 -3.38 -13.64
CA PHE A 59 -0.36 -2.36 -12.73
C PHE A 59 -0.65 -2.75 -11.28
N ALA A 60 0.19 -2.29 -10.36
CA ALA A 60 0.02 -2.53 -8.94
C ALA A 60 0.39 -1.29 -8.13
N MET A 61 -0.28 -1.14 -6.98
CA MET A 61 0.06 -0.14 -5.99
C MET A 61 0.99 -0.74 -4.94
N LEU A 62 2.04 0.01 -4.56
CA LEU A 62 2.94 -0.38 -3.46
C LEU A 62 3.11 0.78 -2.47
N LYS A 63 2.93 0.49 -1.19
CA LYS A 63 3.09 1.44 -0.08
C LYS A 63 4.09 0.90 0.95
N GLY A 64 4.48 1.74 1.91
CA GLY A 64 5.24 1.29 3.08
C GLY A 64 4.40 0.41 4.01
N ARG A 65 5.04 -0.47 4.80
CA ARG A 65 4.37 -1.46 5.68
C ARG A 65 3.31 -0.86 6.60
N SER A 66 3.52 0.37 7.08
CA SER A 66 2.58 1.07 7.96
C SER A 66 1.25 1.43 7.29
N ASN A 67 1.09 1.20 5.98
CA ASN A 67 -0.17 1.38 5.27
C ASN A 67 -0.96 0.07 5.11
N TYR A 68 -0.41 -1.05 5.62
CA TYR A 68 -1.08 -2.34 5.61
C TYR A 68 -1.36 -2.82 7.03
N LEU A 69 -2.50 -3.47 7.20
CA LEU A 69 -2.84 -4.24 8.40
C LEU A 69 -1.76 -5.32 8.63
N CYS A 70 -1.33 -5.45 9.88
CA CYS A 70 -0.38 -6.47 10.31
C CYS A 70 -1.12 -7.50 11.16
N LEU A 71 -1.38 -8.68 10.59
CA LEU A 71 -2.07 -9.78 11.29
C LEU A 71 -1.37 -10.16 12.60
N HIS A 72 -0.03 -10.22 12.60
CA HIS A 72 0.72 -10.48 13.82
C HIS A 72 0.47 -9.42 14.91
N ARG A 73 0.48 -8.13 14.54
CA ARG A 73 0.22 -7.04 15.48
C ARG A 73 -1.23 -7.03 15.98
N LEU A 74 -2.18 -7.39 15.11
CA LEU A 74 -3.58 -7.54 15.48
C LEU A 74 -3.76 -8.65 16.52
N HIS A 75 -3.08 -9.80 16.34
CA HIS A 75 -3.27 -10.96 17.19
C HIS A 75 -2.41 -10.97 18.46
N GLU A 76 -1.15 -10.55 18.39
CA GLU A 76 -0.22 -10.59 19.54
C GLU A 76 -0.17 -9.25 20.27
N GLY A 77 -0.70 -8.20 19.66
CA GLY A 77 -0.65 -6.85 20.18
C GLY A 77 0.69 -6.16 20.07
N ALA A 78 0.76 -4.96 20.64
CA ALA A 78 2.01 -4.23 20.74
C ALA A 78 2.91 -4.94 21.76
N PRO A 79 4.23 -5.05 21.53
CA PRO A 79 5.15 -5.36 22.60
C PRO A 79 5.08 -4.22 23.61
N GLN A 80 4.36 -4.41 24.72
CA GLN A 80 4.49 -3.60 25.91
C GLN A 80 5.11 -4.49 26.99
N ASP A 81 6.10 -3.95 27.68
CA ASP A 81 6.52 -4.48 28.97
C ASP A 81 5.25 -4.56 29.85
N GLU A 82 4.93 -5.77 30.33
CA GLU A 82 3.78 -6.15 31.19
C GLU A 82 2.49 -6.63 30.48
N GLU A 83 2.44 -7.97 30.32
CA GLU A 83 1.33 -8.93 30.54
C GLU A 83 -0.05 -8.82 29.86
N GLU A 84 -0.42 -7.78 29.12
CA GLU A 84 -1.75 -7.74 28.45
C GLU A 84 -1.65 -7.61 26.93
N GLY A 85 -2.14 -8.62 26.19
CA GLY A 85 -2.19 -8.60 24.73
C GLY A 85 -3.14 -7.52 24.22
N LEU A 86 -3.02 -7.12 22.94
CA LEU A 86 -3.96 -6.14 22.36
C LEU A 86 -5.39 -6.70 22.36
N PHE A 87 -5.59 -8.02 22.29
CA PHE A 87 -6.89 -8.66 22.55
C PHE A 87 -7.50 -8.25 23.89
N ASP A 88 -6.69 -8.21 24.96
CA ASP A 88 -7.13 -7.74 26.27
C ASP A 88 -7.43 -6.24 26.24
N GLN A 89 -6.69 -5.44 25.46
CA GLN A 89 -7.02 -4.02 25.24
C GLN A 89 -8.28 -3.80 24.39
N PHE A 90 -8.63 -4.70 23.46
CA PHE A 90 -9.91 -4.64 22.73
C PHE A 90 -11.09 -4.94 23.66
N GLU A 91 -10.91 -5.84 24.64
CA GLU A 91 -11.93 -6.16 25.65
C GLU A 91 -11.98 -5.13 26.80
N ALA A 92 -10.84 -4.58 27.21
CA ALA A 92 -10.69 -3.62 28.30
C ALA A 92 -10.87 -2.16 27.88
N ALA A 93 -10.69 -1.82 26.60
CA ALA A 93 -11.06 -0.50 26.09
C ALA A 93 -12.55 -0.31 26.31
N ALA A 94 -12.93 0.72 27.08
CA ALA A 94 -14.32 1.09 27.25
C ALA A 94 -15.00 1.11 25.87
N PRO A 95 -15.97 0.22 25.59
CA PRO A 95 -16.61 0.09 24.27
C PRO A 95 -17.31 1.39 23.80
N THR A 96 -17.44 2.34 24.72
CA THR A 96 -18.01 3.66 24.54
C THR A 96 -17.01 4.70 24.05
N SER A 97 -15.70 4.46 24.14
CA SER A 97 -14.69 5.38 23.62
C SER A 97 -14.58 5.26 22.09
N LYS A 98 -14.32 6.39 21.41
CA LYS A 98 -14.13 6.40 19.95
C LYS A 98 -12.99 5.48 19.51
N LEU A 99 -11.92 5.39 20.31
CA LEU A 99 -10.79 4.51 20.03
C LEU A 99 -11.20 3.03 20.14
N GLY A 100 -11.91 2.63 21.20
CA GLY A 100 -12.42 1.26 21.35
C GLY A 100 -13.35 0.86 20.21
N GLN A 101 -14.23 1.76 19.77
CA GLN A 101 -15.12 1.53 18.62
C GLN A 101 -14.36 1.37 17.30
N ASP A 102 -13.37 2.23 17.04
CA ASP A 102 -12.52 2.12 15.85
C ASP A 102 -11.72 0.80 15.87
N LEU A 103 -11.25 0.40 17.04
CA LEU A 103 -10.53 -0.85 17.25
C LEU A 103 -11.41 -2.08 16.96
N ILE A 104 -12.60 -2.20 17.56
CA ILE A 104 -13.53 -3.31 17.26
C ILE A 104 -13.80 -3.40 15.75
N ARG A 105 -14.05 -2.25 15.12
CA ARG A 105 -14.30 -2.20 13.67
C ARG A 105 -13.09 -2.62 12.82
N LEU A 106 -11.87 -2.31 13.27
CA LEU A 106 -10.65 -2.74 12.60
C LEU A 106 -10.45 -4.25 12.67
N ARG A 107 -10.80 -4.86 13.80
CA ARG A 107 -10.79 -6.32 13.96
C ARG A 107 -11.80 -6.97 13.02
N ASP A 108 -13.04 -6.49 13.02
CA ASP A 108 -14.07 -7.06 12.16
C ASP A 108 -13.72 -6.88 10.66
N TRP A 109 -13.14 -5.73 10.28
CA TRP A 109 -12.63 -5.49 8.93
C TRP A 109 -11.43 -6.37 8.55
N ALA A 110 -10.59 -6.77 9.52
CA ALA A 110 -9.44 -7.62 9.27
C ALA A 110 -9.83 -9.00 8.73
N ASP A 111 -11.01 -9.50 9.12
CA ASP A 111 -11.54 -10.78 8.64
C ASP A 111 -12.15 -10.69 7.23
N GLU A 112 -12.48 -9.48 6.77
CA GLU A 112 -13.15 -9.24 5.48
C GLU A 112 -12.22 -8.65 4.41
N THR A 113 -11.12 -8.01 4.80
CA THR A 113 -10.24 -7.29 3.87
C THR A 113 -9.40 -8.22 3.01
N GLU A 114 -9.40 -7.98 1.69
CA GLU A 114 -8.59 -8.75 0.73
C GLU A 114 -7.16 -8.21 0.60
N THR A 115 -6.98 -6.92 0.80
CA THR A 115 -5.71 -6.21 0.54
C THR A 115 -4.98 -5.81 1.82
N GLY A 116 -5.71 -5.70 2.94
CA GLY A 116 -5.24 -5.10 4.18
C GLY A 116 -4.81 -3.64 4.04
N ASP A 117 -5.09 -2.97 2.92
CA ASP A 117 -4.71 -1.58 2.68
C ASP A 117 -5.58 -0.64 3.51
N ARG A 118 -4.95 0.28 4.24
CA ARG A 118 -5.64 1.29 5.04
C ARG A 118 -6.69 2.07 4.25
N ASP A 119 -6.42 2.37 2.99
CA ASP A 119 -7.29 3.22 2.16
C ASP A 119 -8.58 2.51 1.70
N ASP A 120 -8.64 1.19 1.86
CA ASP A 120 -9.84 0.38 1.58
C ASP A 120 -10.83 0.40 2.76
N LEU A 121 -10.37 0.78 3.95
CA LEU A 121 -11.21 0.92 5.14
C LEU A 121 -12.09 2.19 5.03
N THR A 122 -13.37 2.00 4.76
CA THR A 122 -14.35 3.09 4.67
C THR A 122 -15.50 2.90 5.68
N PRO A 123 -15.79 3.89 6.55
CA PRO A 123 -15.04 5.13 6.76
C PRO A 123 -13.66 4.86 7.38
N GLY A 124 -12.68 5.73 7.15
CA GLY A 124 -11.35 5.57 7.74
C GLY A 124 -11.34 5.61 9.28
N VAL A 125 -10.18 5.33 9.88
CA VAL A 125 -9.92 5.47 11.33
C VAL A 125 -8.82 6.51 11.59
N SER A 126 -8.75 6.97 12.83
CA SER A 126 -7.63 7.81 13.29
C SER A 126 -6.28 7.11 13.18
N ASP A 127 -5.20 7.88 13.04
CA ASP A 127 -3.83 7.35 13.02
C ASP A 127 -3.51 6.56 14.29
N LYS A 128 -4.02 7.01 15.44
CA LYS A 128 -3.83 6.33 16.74
C LYS A 128 -4.45 4.93 16.77
N ALA A 129 -5.63 4.76 16.16
CA ALA A 129 -6.28 3.47 16.04
C ALA A 129 -5.52 2.58 15.04
N TRP A 130 -5.17 3.12 13.89
CA TRP A 130 -4.43 2.39 12.85
C TRP A 130 -3.04 1.92 13.34
N SER A 131 -2.35 2.72 14.15
CA SER A 131 -1.05 2.32 14.71
C SER A 131 -1.13 1.18 15.72
N GLN A 132 -2.33 0.80 16.18
CA GLN A 132 -2.49 -0.38 17.05
C GLN A 132 -2.37 -1.69 16.27
N ILE A 133 -2.71 -1.68 14.97
CA ILE A 133 -2.84 -2.88 14.13
C ILE A 133 -1.87 -2.91 12.93
N SER A 134 -1.03 -1.90 12.79
CA SER A 134 -0.02 -1.79 11.74
C SER A 134 1.36 -1.64 12.35
N VAL A 135 2.40 -1.90 11.56
CA VAL A 135 3.80 -1.80 12.00
C VAL A 135 4.65 -1.09 10.97
N SER A 136 5.70 -0.40 11.42
CA SER A 136 6.72 0.12 10.53
C SER A 136 7.62 -0.99 9.96
N SER A 137 8.43 -0.66 8.95
CA SER A 137 9.46 -1.58 8.44
C SER A 137 10.48 -2.01 9.50
N ARG A 138 10.76 -1.16 10.49
CA ARG A 138 11.72 -1.44 11.56
C ARG A 138 11.16 -2.37 12.64
N GLU A 139 9.86 -2.30 12.89
CA GLU A 139 9.18 -3.16 13.86
C GLU A 139 8.78 -4.52 13.28
N CYS A 140 8.74 -4.65 11.94
CA CYS A 140 8.33 -5.87 11.29
C CYS A 140 9.36 -7.01 11.49
N LEU A 141 8.89 -8.16 11.96
CA LEU A 141 9.72 -9.37 12.13
C LEU A 141 10.26 -9.94 10.82
N GLY A 142 9.65 -9.58 9.68
CA GLY A 142 9.95 -10.10 8.36
C GLY A 142 9.21 -11.42 8.06
N ALA A 143 8.88 -11.64 6.78
CA ALA A 143 8.04 -12.75 6.33
C ALA A 143 8.55 -14.14 6.72
N THR A 144 9.88 -14.31 6.83
CA THR A 144 10.51 -15.59 7.16
C THR A 144 10.43 -15.94 8.65
N LYS A 145 10.25 -14.94 9.53
CA LYS A 145 10.18 -15.13 10.99
C LYS A 145 8.77 -14.93 11.54
N CYS A 146 7.93 -14.18 10.83
CA CYS A 146 6.55 -13.90 11.21
C CYS A 146 5.67 -15.13 11.00
N ALA A 147 4.88 -15.52 12.01
CA ALA A 147 3.92 -16.61 11.91
C ALA A 147 2.86 -16.38 10.82
N TYR A 148 2.55 -15.12 10.52
CA TYR A 148 1.60 -14.68 9.49
C TYR A 148 2.31 -14.24 8.19
N GLY A 149 3.54 -14.70 7.96
CA GLY A 149 4.33 -14.29 6.80
C GLY A 149 3.70 -14.65 5.46
N ALA A 150 3.00 -15.78 5.40
CA ALA A 150 2.34 -16.27 4.19
C ALA A 150 1.07 -15.46 3.86
N GLU A 151 0.31 -15.05 4.87
CA GLU A 151 -0.91 -14.24 4.74
C GLU A 151 -0.63 -12.72 4.85
N CYS A 152 0.64 -12.30 4.82
CA CYS A 152 1.00 -10.90 5.06
C CYS A 152 0.58 -9.99 3.89
N PHE A 153 -0.36 -9.10 4.15
CA PHE A 153 -0.85 -8.10 3.18
C PHE A 153 0.25 -7.26 2.53
N ALA A 154 1.25 -6.82 3.32
CA ALA A 154 2.38 -6.06 2.80
C ALA A 154 3.29 -6.89 1.87
N GLU A 155 3.46 -8.18 2.14
CA GLU A 155 4.19 -9.08 1.23
C GLU A 155 3.38 -9.37 -0.02
N ALA A 156 2.07 -9.62 0.12
CA ALA A 156 1.18 -9.81 -1.03
C ALA A 156 1.20 -8.59 -1.97
N ALA A 157 1.19 -7.37 -1.43
CA ALA A 157 1.34 -6.15 -2.22
C ALA A 157 2.70 -6.07 -2.92
N ARG A 158 3.78 -6.47 -2.25
CA ARG A 158 5.13 -6.54 -2.83
C ARG A 158 5.22 -7.56 -3.96
N GLU A 159 4.64 -8.75 -3.80
CA GLU A 159 4.59 -9.76 -4.85
C GLU A 159 3.77 -9.30 -6.07
N ARG A 160 2.60 -8.66 -5.85
CA ARG A 160 1.84 -8.04 -6.95
C ARG A 160 2.67 -6.99 -7.68
N ALA A 161 3.43 -6.16 -6.96
CA ALA A 161 4.31 -5.16 -7.58
C ALA A 161 5.44 -5.79 -8.40
N LYS A 162 6.00 -6.93 -7.97
CA LYS A 162 7.01 -7.67 -8.77
C LYS A 162 6.45 -8.19 -10.09
N LEU A 163 5.16 -8.54 -10.15
CA LEU A 163 4.53 -9.06 -11.37
C LEU A 163 3.99 -7.95 -12.30
N ALA A 164 3.85 -6.73 -11.79
CA ALA A 164 3.30 -5.61 -12.55
C ALA A 164 4.27 -5.01 -13.57
N ASP A 165 3.71 -4.50 -14.66
CA ASP A 165 4.41 -3.70 -15.67
C ASP A 165 4.57 -2.25 -15.19
N VAL A 166 3.56 -1.72 -14.51
CA VAL A 166 3.59 -0.38 -13.91
C VAL A 166 3.36 -0.47 -12.41
N VAL A 167 4.33 -0.02 -11.61
CA VAL A 167 4.20 0.06 -10.16
C VAL A 167 4.00 1.50 -9.75
N VAL A 168 2.87 1.78 -9.08
CA VAL A 168 2.60 3.11 -8.52
C VAL A 168 2.96 3.11 -7.05
N THR A 169 3.84 4.03 -6.67
CA THR A 169 4.36 4.23 -5.31
C THR A 169 4.27 5.70 -4.91
N ASN A 170 4.73 6.04 -3.72
CA ASN A 170 4.88 7.42 -3.26
C ASN A 170 6.35 7.83 -3.10
N HIS A 171 6.58 9.14 -3.00
CA HIS A 171 7.93 9.72 -2.86
C HIS A 171 8.66 9.23 -1.61
N ALA A 172 7.94 8.95 -0.52
CA ALA A 172 8.56 8.47 0.71
C ALA A 172 9.16 7.06 0.51
N LEU A 173 8.44 6.14 -0.13
CA LEU A 173 8.95 4.80 -0.40
C LEU A 173 10.06 4.81 -1.45
N LEU A 174 9.97 5.68 -2.46
CA LEU A 174 11.05 5.89 -3.43
C LEU A 174 12.34 6.38 -2.74
N ALA A 175 12.23 7.33 -1.80
CA ALA A 175 13.38 7.83 -1.06
C ALA A 175 14.01 6.75 -0.17
N ILE A 176 13.19 5.91 0.46
CA ILE A 176 13.66 4.76 1.26
C ILE A 176 14.43 3.77 0.37
N ASP A 177 13.87 3.40 -0.78
CA ASP A 177 14.49 2.48 -1.75
C ASP A 177 15.87 2.97 -2.20
N ALA A 178 16.02 4.27 -2.45
CA ALA A 178 17.28 4.88 -2.87
C ALA A 178 18.37 4.90 -1.77
N ILE A 179 17.99 4.79 -0.49
CA ILE A 179 18.90 4.93 0.65
C ILE A 179 19.26 3.58 1.27
N GLU A 180 18.30 2.66 1.44
CA GLU A 180 18.47 1.46 2.30
C GLU A 180 19.35 0.36 1.68
N GLY A 181 19.79 0.50 0.42
CA GLY A 181 20.73 -0.44 -0.24
C GLY A 181 20.17 -1.85 -0.50
N ALA A 182 18.95 -2.13 -0.01
CA ALA A 182 18.16 -3.30 -0.33
C ALA A 182 16.92 -2.85 -1.12
N PRO A 183 16.68 -3.39 -2.33
CA PRO A 183 15.62 -2.89 -3.19
C PRO A 183 14.24 -3.24 -2.61
N VAL A 184 13.49 -2.20 -2.28
CA VAL A 184 12.09 -2.25 -1.87
C VAL A 184 11.19 -2.22 -3.11
N LEU A 185 11.57 -1.44 -4.12
CA LEU A 185 10.90 -1.40 -5.41
C LEU A 185 11.45 -2.53 -6.31
N PRO A 186 10.61 -3.13 -7.17
CA PRO A 186 11.11 -4.08 -8.16
C PRO A 186 12.06 -3.38 -9.14
N GLN A 187 12.99 -4.16 -9.72
CA GLN A 187 13.90 -3.65 -10.76
C GLN A 187 13.08 -3.04 -11.91
N HIS A 188 13.46 -1.84 -12.32
CA HIS A 188 12.76 -1.05 -13.32
C HIS A 188 13.76 -0.27 -14.17
N GLU A 189 13.43 -0.05 -15.43
CA GLU A 189 14.28 0.75 -16.34
C GLU A 189 13.89 2.22 -16.33
N VAL A 190 12.62 2.52 -16.02
CA VAL A 190 12.07 3.87 -16.06
C VAL A 190 11.46 4.22 -14.71
N LEU A 191 11.85 5.38 -14.21
CA LEU A 191 11.25 6.03 -13.04
C LEU A 191 10.59 7.34 -13.47
N ILE A 192 9.30 7.47 -13.18
CA ILE A 192 8.52 8.70 -13.35
C ILE A 192 8.27 9.25 -11.95
N VAL A 193 8.68 10.50 -11.72
CA VAL A 193 8.39 11.25 -10.50
C VAL A 193 7.33 12.29 -10.84
N ASP A 194 6.17 12.18 -10.20
CA ASP A 194 5.01 13.02 -10.43
C ASP A 194 4.63 13.83 -9.19
N GLU A 195 4.41 15.12 -9.42
CA GLU A 195 4.17 16.18 -8.42
C GLU A 195 5.32 16.35 -7.42
#